data_AF-A0A292PLI3-F1
#
_entry.id   AF-A0A292PLI3-F1
#
_cell.length_a   1.000
_cell.length_b   1.000
_cell.length_c   1.000
_cell.angle_alpha   90.00
_cell.angle_beta   90.00
_cell.angle_gamma   90.00
#
_symmetry.space_group_name_H-M   'P 1'
#
loop_
_entity.id
_entity.type
_entity.pdbx_description
1 polymer ?
#
loop_
_entity_poly.entity_id
_entity_poly.type
_entity_poly.pdbx_seq_one_letter_code
_entity_poly.pdbx_strand_id
1 'polypeptide(L)'
;LGADHPATLRSVGNLATLLQSQGKYNESETMHRRALEGSEKILGADHPDTLTSVGGLATVLQDQGKYNESETMHRRALEGSERILGPDHPDTLTSANDLGILLRNQGNYSESEMMNRRALGGYERIHGLDHPYTLTS
;
A
#
# COMPACT_ATOMS: atom_id res chain seq x y z
N LEU A 1 -19.48 -17.61 -6.02
CA LEU A 1 -18.08 -17.13 -6.09
C LEU A 1 -17.24 -18.06 -5.23
N GLY A 2 -16.07 -18.52 -5.72
CA GLY A 2 -15.16 -19.38 -4.95
C GLY A 2 -14.35 -18.58 -3.92
N ALA A 3 -13.69 -19.27 -2.99
CA ALA A 3 -12.83 -18.67 -1.97
C ALA A 3 -11.69 -17.83 -2.57
N ASP A 4 -11.23 -18.25 -3.74
CA ASP A 4 -10.14 -17.65 -4.52
C ASP A 4 -10.65 -16.55 -5.48
N HIS A 5 -11.95 -16.34 -5.65
CA HIS A 5 -12.44 -15.37 -6.63
C HIS A 5 -11.96 -13.93 -6.30
N PRO A 6 -11.50 -13.11 -7.28
CA PRO A 6 -10.95 -11.77 -7.02
C PRO A 6 -11.83 -10.86 -6.13
N ALA A 7 -13.14 -10.84 -6.38
CA ALA A 7 -14.08 -10.09 -5.54
C ALA A 7 -14.14 -10.60 -4.08
N THR A 8 -13.97 -11.91 -3.85
CA THR A 8 -13.86 -12.50 -2.51
C THR A 8 -12.58 -12.03 -1.83
N LEU A 9 -11.44 -12.06 -2.53
CA LEU A 9 -10.13 -11.63 -2.00
C LEU A 9 -10.13 -10.14 -1.63
N ARG A 10 -10.72 -9.29 -2.47
CA ARG A 10 -10.95 -7.87 -2.13
C ARG A 10 -11.78 -7.70 -0.85
N SER A 11 -12.79 -8.54 -0.68
CA SER A 11 -13.63 -8.51 0.54
C SER A 11 -12.85 -8.97 1.77
N VAL A 12 -11.95 -9.94 1.63
CA VAL A 12 -11.00 -10.36 2.68
C VAL A 12 -10.07 -9.21 3.05
N GLY A 13 -9.52 -8.48 2.07
CA GLY A 13 -8.71 -7.28 2.31
C GLY A 13 -9.46 -6.20 3.10
N ASN A 14 -10.71 -5.91 2.73
CA ASN A 14 -11.53 -4.94 3.47
C ASN A 14 -11.80 -5.38 4.92
N LEU A 15 -12.04 -6.68 5.15
CA LEU A 15 -12.17 -7.22 6.50
C LEU A 15 -10.86 -7.07 7.29
N ALA A 16 -9.72 -7.29 6.64
CA ALA A 16 -8.41 -7.11 7.25
C ALA A 16 -8.18 -5.66 7.70
N THR A 17 -8.56 -4.67 6.88
CA THR A 17 -8.53 -3.24 7.25
C THR A 17 -9.45 -2.93 8.43
N LEU A 18 -10.65 -3.53 8.47
CA LEU A 18 -11.55 -3.37 9.62
C LEU A 18 -10.93 -3.93 10.90
N LEU A 19 -10.31 -5.11 10.84
CA LEU A 19 -9.61 -5.72 11.99
C LEU A 19 -8.44 -4.84 12.46
N GLN A 20 -7.68 -4.27 11.53
CA GLN A 20 -6.60 -3.33 11.83
C GLN A 20 -7.12 -2.11 12.59
N SER A 21 -8.23 -1.50 12.14
CA SER A 21 -8.85 -0.37 12.83
C SER A 21 -9.34 -0.68 14.25
N GLN A 22 -9.57 -1.97 14.56
CA GLN A 22 -9.93 -2.46 15.89
C GLN A 22 -8.70 -2.82 16.75
N GLY A 23 -7.48 -2.58 16.25
CA GLY A 23 -6.23 -2.97 16.91
C GLY A 23 -5.91 -4.47 16.83
N LYS A 24 -6.65 -5.24 16.02
CA LYS A 24 -6.45 -6.69 15.85
C LYS A 24 -5.42 -7.00 14.77
N TYR A 25 -4.19 -6.52 14.99
CA TYR A 25 -3.15 -6.53 13.96
C TYR A 25 -2.76 -7.93 13.47
N ASN A 26 -2.67 -8.93 14.36
CA ASN A 26 -2.33 -10.30 13.97
C ASN A 26 -3.40 -10.96 13.08
N GLU A 27 -4.69 -10.72 13.38
CA GLU A 27 -5.80 -11.22 12.57
C GLU A 27 -5.83 -10.52 11.22
N SER A 28 -5.61 -9.20 11.21
CA SER A 28 -5.51 -8.40 10.00
C SER A 28 -4.36 -8.87 9.09
N GLU A 29 -3.15 -9.08 9.63
CA GLU A 29 -2.01 -9.61 8.87
C GLU A 29 -2.34 -10.96 8.23
N THR A 30 -2.94 -11.88 8.98
CA THR A 30 -3.33 -13.19 8.47
C THR A 30 -4.28 -13.06 7.26
N MET A 31 -5.24 -12.15 7.34
CA MET A 31 -6.20 -11.90 6.25
C MET A 31 -5.54 -11.22 5.05
N HIS A 32 -4.66 -10.23 5.26
CA HIS A 32 -3.91 -9.59 4.18
C HIS A 32 -2.99 -10.59 3.46
N ARG A 33 -2.29 -11.47 4.18
CA ARG A 33 -1.46 -12.52 3.56
C ARG A 33 -2.28 -13.48 2.72
N ARG A 34 -3.45 -13.90 3.22
CA ARG A 34 -4.38 -14.74 2.45
C ARG A 34 -4.88 -14.05 1.18
N ALA A 35 -5.24 -12.77 1.26
CA ALA A 35 -5.68 -11.99 0.11
C ALA A 35 -4.56 -11.83 -0.93
N LEU A 36 -3.32 -11.61 -0.47
CA LEU A 36 -2.14 -11.51 -1.30
C LEU A 36 -1.84 -12.83 -2.03
N GLU A 37 -1.75 -13.94 -1.31
CA GLU A 37 -1.48 -15.27 -1.89
C GLU A 37 -2.52 -15.64 -2.96
N GLY A 38 -3.80 -15.41 -2.67
CA GLY A 38 -4.87 -15.64 -3.64
C GLY A 38 -4.75 -14.75 -4.87
N SER A 39 -4.43 -13.46 -4.68
CA SER A 39 -4.31 -12.50 -5.78
C SER A 39 -3.10 -12.81 -6.67
N GLU A 40 -1.95 -13.15 -6.08
CA GLU A 40 -0.75 -13.56 -6.81
C GLU A 40 -1.01 -14.79 -7.67
N LYS A 41 -1.72 -15.80 -7.12
CA LYS A 41 -2.03 -17.04 -7.83
C LYS A 41 -2.95 -16.84 -9.03
N ILE A 42 -3.83 -15.84 -8.99
CA ILE A 42 -4.96 -15.72 -9.94
C ILE A 42 -4.77 -14.59 -10.92
N LEU A 43 -4.27 -13.46 -10.43
CA LEU A 43 -4.08 -12.23 -11.18
C LEU A 43 -2.62 -12.01 -11.57
N GLY A 44 -1.69 -12.65 -10.84
CA GLY A 44 -0.25 -12.46 -10.99
C GLY A 44 0.30 -11.43 -10.00
N ALA A 45 1.63 -11.46 -9.83
CA ALA A 45 2.34 -10.65 -8.83
C ALA A 45 2.25 -9.13 -9.06
N ASP A 46 1.99 -8.73 -10.31
CA ASP A 46 2.05 -7.34 -10.78
C ASP A 46 0.68 -6.71 -11.01
N HIS A 47 -0.38 -7.47 -10.83
CA HIS A 47 -1.73 -6.95 -11.04
C HIS A 47 -2.04 -5.85 -10.01
N PRO A 48 -2.74 -4.76 -10.39
CA PRO A 48 -3.06 -3.67 -9.46
C PRO A 48 -3.74 -4.12 -8.15
N ASP A 49 -4.68 -5.07 -8.22
CA ASP A 49 -5.31 -5.64 -7.01
C ASP A 49 -4.32 -6.41 -6.12
N THR A 50 -3.33 -7.08 -6.72
CA THR A 50 -2.25 -7.75 -5.99
C THR A 50 -1.37 -6.72 -5.30
N LEU A 51 -0.98 -5.65 -6.00
CA LEU A 51 -0.17 -4.57 -5.43
C LEU A 51 -0.91 -3.81 -4.32
N THR A 52 -2.22 -3.63 -4.45
CA THR A 52 -3.09 -3.10 -3.38
C THR A 52 -3.05 -4.01 -2.15
N SER A 53 -3.07 -5.33 -2.34
CA SER A 53 -2.97 -6.31 -1.25
C SER A 53 -1.58 -6.28 -0.59
N VAL A 54 -0.51 -6.07 -1.37
CA VAL A 54 0.85 -5.84 -0.84
C VAL A 54 0.89 -4.60 0.04
N GLY A 55 0.32 -3.48 -0.42
CA GLY A 55 0.24 -2.24 0.36
C GLY A 55 -0.49 -2.42 1.69
N GLY A 56 -1.66 -3.08 1.68
CA GLY A 56 -2.41 -3.38 2.91
C GLY A 56 -1.63 -4.25 3.90
N LEU A 57 -0.90 -5.26 3.42
CA LEU A 57 0.00 -6.06 4.25
C LEU A 57 1.13 -5.21 4.84
N ALA A 58 1.71 -4.31 4.05
CA ALA A 58 2.78 -3.42 4.47
C ALA A 58 2.34 -2.50 5.61
N THR A 59 1.14 -1.92 5.51
CA THR A 59 0.57 -1.04 6.55
C THR A 59 0.33 -1.77 7.87
N VAL A 60 -0.24 -3.00 7.85
CA VAL A 60 -0.47 -3.74 9.11
C VAL A 60 0.84 -4.21 9.74
N LEU A 61 1.88 -4.50 8.94
CA LEU A 61 3.21 -4.81 9.45
C LEU A 61 3.85 -3.58 10.13
N GLN A 62 3.65 -2.39 9.55
CA GLN A 62 4.09 -1.13 10.15
C GLN A 62 3.44 -0.90 11.52
N ASP A 63 2.12 -1.11 11.64
CA ASP A 63 1.39 -0.94 12.90
C ASP A 63 1.85 -1.91 14.00
N GLN A 64 2.41 -3.06 13.62
CA GLN A 64 3.03 -4.03 14.53
C GLN A 64 4.49 -3.69 14.87
N GLY A 65 5.06 -2.63 14.30
CA GLY A 65 6.47 -2.29 14.45
C GLY A 65 7.43 -3.19 13.66
N LYS A 66 6.93 -4.00 12.71
CA LYS A 66 7.73 -4.87 11.83
C LYS A 66 8.28 -4.08 10.64
N TYR A 67 9.02 -3.00 10.93
CA TYR A 67 9.36 -1.98 9.92
C TYR A 67 10.16 -2.52 8.72
N ASN A 68 11.12 -3.43 8.94
CA ASN A 68 11.94 -3.97 7.83
C ASN A 68 11.10 -4.80 6.83
N GLU A 69 10.13 -5.57 7.33
CA GLU A 69 9.25 -6.36 6.47
C GLU A 69 8.24 -5.45 5.77
N SER A 70 7.68 -4.47 6.49
CA SER A 70 6.83 -3.43 5.94
C SER A 70 7.52 -2.67 4.80
N GLU A 71 8.80 -2.31 4.96
CA GLU A 71 9.57 -1.57 3.95
C GLU A 71 9.74 -2.38 2.67
N THR A 72 10.05 -3.67 2.82
CA THR A 72 10.15 -4.58 1.68
C THR A 72 8.85 -4.62 0.88
N MET A 73 7.71 -4.64 1.58
CA MET A 73 6.39 -4.68 0.95
C MET A 73 6.01 -3.33 0.32
N HIS A 74 6.24 -2.20 1.00
CA HIS A 74 5.98 -0.87 0.42
C HIS A 74 6.82 -0.60 -0.83
N ARG A 75 8.11 -0.96 -0.82
CA ARG A 75 8.98 -0.83 -2.02
C ARG A 75 8.47 -1.71 -3.15
N ARG A 76 8.08 -2.96 -2.88
CA ARG A 76 7.45 -3.84 -3.87
C ARG A 76 6.19 -3.22 -4.48
N ALA A 77 5.29 -2.67 -3.66
CA ALA A 77 4.07 -2.04 -4.13
C ALA A 77 4.36 -0.81 -5.01
N LEU A 78 5.33 0.02 -4.60
CA LEU A 78 5.77 1.19 -5.36
C LEU A 78 6.38 0.81 -6.72
N GLU A 79 7.37 -0.08 -6.74
CA GLU A 79 8.04 -0.53 -7.97
C GLU A 79 7.06 -1.21 -8.94
N GLY A 80 6.14 -2.01 -8.41
CA GLY A 80 5.08 -2.62 -9.21
C GLY A 80 4.14 -1.59 -9.83
N SER A 81 3.68 -0.63 -9.02
CA SER A 81 2.72 0.40 -9.47
C SER A 81 3.35 1.34 -10.48
N GLU A 82 4.61 1.74 -10.28
CA GLU A 82 5.37 2.54 -11.25
C GLU A 82 5.45 1.87 -12.62
N ARG A 83 5.76 0.57 -12.65
CA ARG A 83 5.92 -0.16 -13.91
C ARG A 83 4.60 -0.36 -14.64
N ILE A 84 3.52 -0.60 -13.90
CA ILE A 84 2.22 -0.99 -14.49
C ILE A 84 1.32 0.21 -14.76
N LEU A 85 1.30 1.18 -13.85
CA LEU A 85 0.39 2.33 -13.89
C LEU A 85 1.10 3.63 -14.28
N GLY A 86 2.42 3.69 -14.09
CA GLY A 86 3.23 4.88 -14.32
C GLY A 86 3.53 5.65 -13.02
N PRO A 87 4.54 6.53 -13.05
CA PRO A 87 5.04 7.24 -11.86
C PRO A 87 4.06 8.26 -11.28
N ASP A 88 3.16 8.79 -12.11
CA ASP A 88 2.17 9.81 -11.75
C ASP A 88 0.75 9.21 -11.60
N HIS A 89 0.60 7.89 -11.52
CA HIS A 89 -0.71 7.32 -11.23
C HIS A 89 -1.06 7.52 -9.74
N PRO A 90 -2.33 7.83 -9.37
CA PRO A 90 -2.73 8.02 -7.98
C PRO A 90 -2.28 6.88 -7.04
N ASP A 91 -2.42 5.61 -7.46
CA ASP A 91 -1.99 4.46 -6.65
C ASP A 91 -0.46 4.38 -6.47
N THR A 92 0.31 4.82 -7.46
CA THR A 92 1.77 4.92 -7.37
C THR A 92 2.18 6.01 -6.39
N LEU A 93 1.49 7.16 -6.43
CA LEU A 93 1.72 8.27 -5.51
C LEU A 93 1.33 7.91 -4.08
N THR A 94 0.23 7.17 -3.90
CA THR A 94 -0.17 6.62 -2.59
C THR A 94 0.93 5.71 -2.05
N SER A 95 1.44 4.79 -2.89
CA SER A 95 2.51 3.86 -2.49
C SER A 95 3.80 4.60 -2.11
N ALA A 96 4.13 5.69 -2.81
CA ALA A 96 5.28 6.53 -2.48
C ALA A 96 5.09 7.26 -1.13
N ASN A 97 3.91 7.85 -0.91
CA ASN A 97 3.56 8.49 0.35
C ASN A 97 3.64 7.51 1.54
N ASP A 98 3.08 6.31 1.38
CA ASP A 98 3.10 5.29 2.44
C ASP A 98 4.53 4.86 2.80
N LEU A 99 5.40 4.66 1.79
CA LEU A 99 6.83 4.41 2.00
C LEU A 99 7.49 5.59 2.73
N GLY A 100 7.14 6.82 2.38
CA GLY A 100 7.64 8.03 3.05
C GLY A 100 7.25 8.09 4.53
N ILE A 101 6.00 7.72 4.88
CA ILE A 101 5.54 7.62 6.26
C ILE A 101 6.33 6.55 7.04
N LEU A 102 6.53 5.38 6.44
CA LEU A 102 7.31 4.31 7.06
C LEU A 102 8.75 4.74 7.35
N LEU A 103 9.42 5.32 6.35
CA LEU A 103 10.80 5.78 6.48
C LEU A 103 10.95 6.84 7.58
N ARG A 104 9.95 7.73 7.73
CA ARG A 104 9.89 8.67 8.86
C ARG A 104 9.84 7.93 10.20
N ASN A 105 9.02 6.89 10.31
CA ASN A 105 8.89 6.10 11.53
C ASN A 105 10.18 5.33 11.88
N GLN A 106 10.99 4.97 10.87
CA GLN A 106 12.33 4.39 11.05
C GLN A 106 13.42 5.44 11.33
N GLY A 107 13.12 6.74 11.25
CA GLY A 107 14.09 7.83 11.40
C GLY A 107 14.90 8.17 10.13
N ASN A 108 14.54 7.60 8.98
CA ASN A 108 15.15 7.85 7.68
C ASN A 108 14.56 9.12 7.02
N TYR A 109 14.74 10.27 7.67
CA TYR A 109 14.06 11.51 7.31
C TYR A 109 14.38 12.01 5.88
N SER A 110 15.63 11.88 5.43
CA SER A 110 16.02 12.37 4.10
C SER A 110 15.32 11.60 2.98
N GLU A 111 15.19 10.27 3.11
CA GLU A 111 14.50 9.45 2.11
C GLU A 111 12.99 9.63 2.20
N SER A 112 12.45 9.75 3.42
CA SER A 112 11.05 10.11 3.66
C SER A 112 10.66 11.41 2.95
N GLU A 113 11.48 12.46 3.08
CA GLU A 113 11.23 13.74 2.41
C GLU A 113 11.21 13.61 0.89
N MET A 114 12.13 12.83 0.32
CA MET A 114 12.15 12.59 -1.14
C MET A 114 10.86 11.90 -1.61
N MET A 115 10.39 10.89 -0.88
CA MET A 115 9.16 10.16 -1.22
C MET A 115 7.92 11.05 -1.11
N ASN A 116 7.79 11.82 -0.03
CA ASN A 116 6.64 12.70 0.18
C ASN A 116 6.61 13.85 -0.85
N ARG A 117 7.76 14.48 -1.15
CA ARG A 117 7.85 15.52 -2.20
C ARG A 117 7.45 14.98 -3.56
N ARG A 118 7.82 13.74 -3.85
CA ARG A 118 7.43 13.08 -5.10
C ARG A 118 5.91 12.86 -5.15
N ALA A 119 5.33 12.31 -4.09
CA ALA A 119 3.88 12.09 -4.00
C ALA A 119 3.11 13.41 -4.15
N LEU A 120 3.48 14.42 -3.37
CA LEU A 120 2.89 15.77 -3.40
C LEU A 120 2.96 16.38 -4.80
N GLY A 121 4.15 16.45 -5.40
CA GLY A 121 4.31 17.02 -6.73
C GLY A 121 3.52 16.26 -7.81
N GLY A 122 3.33 14.95 -7.65
CA GLY A 122 2.46 14.15 -8.52
C GLY A 122 0.98 14.52 -8.36
N TYR A 123 0.48 14.57 -7.13
CA TYR A 123 -0.92 14.93 -6.88
C TYR A 123 -1.24 16.37 -7.32
N GLU A 124 -0.32 17.30 -7.13
CA GLU A 124 -0.44 18.68 -7.64
C GLU A 124 -0.65 18.71 -9.16
N ARG A 125 0.08 17.87 -9.92
CA ARG A 125 -0.07 17.79 -11.38
C ARG A 125 -1.42 17.22 -11.81
N ILE A 126 -1.95 16.24 -11.08
CA ILE A 126 -3.16 15.49 -11.47
C ILE A 126 -4.44 16.20 -11.03
N HIS A 127 -4.46 16.68 -9.78
CA HIS A 127 -5.68 17.17 -9.15
C HIS A 127 -5.66 18.67 -8.83
N GLY A 128 -4.51 19.32 -8.94
CA GLY A 128 -4.32 20.70 -8.50
C GLY A 128 -4.03 20.83 -7.00
N LEU A 129 -3.73 22.06 -6.58
CA LEU A 129 -3.24 22.38 -5.23
C LEU A 129 -4.30 22.18 -4.12
N ASP A 130 -5.58 22.35 -4.44
CA ASP A 130 -6.67 22.35 -3.44
C ASP A 130 -7.35 20.99 -3.24
N HIS A 131 -6.83 19.92 -3.87
CA HIS A 131 -7.45 18.60 -3.79
C HIS A 131 -7.13 17.89 -2.47
N PRO A 132 -8.09 17.18 -1.82
CA PRO A 132 -7.86 16.50 -0.55
C PRO A 132 -6.64 15.58 -0.51
N TYR A 133 -6.36 14.84 -1.59
CA TYR A 133 -5.16 13.99 -1.68
C TYR A 133 -3.84 14.79 -1.70
N THR A 134 -3.83 15.99 -2.29
CA THR A 134 -2.68 16.89 -2.26
C THR A 134 -2.42 17.41 -0.85
N LEU A 135 -3.47 17.62 -0.04
CA LEU A 135 -3.36 18.16 1.32
C LEU A 135 -2.93 17.13 2.38
N THR A 136 -3.10 15.83 2.09
CA THR A 136 -2.74 14.73 3.00
C THR A 136 -1.44 14.01 2.66
N SER A 137 -0.75 14.46 1.60
CA SER A 137 0.56 13.97 1.16
C SER A 137 1.69 14.80 1.77
#